data_AF-A0A800MQB0-F1
#
_entry.id   AF-A0A800MQB0-F1
#
_cell.length_a   1.000
_cell.length_b   1.000
_cell.length_c   1.000
_cell.angle_alpha   90.00
_cell.angle_beta   90.00
_cell.angle_gamma   90.00
#
_symmetry.space_group_name_H-M   'P 1'
#
loop_
_entity.id
_entity.type
_entity.pdbx_description
1 polymer ?
#
loop_
_entity_poly.entity_id
_entity_poly.type
_entity_poly.pdbx_seq_one_letter_code
_entity_poly.pdbx_strand_id
1 'polypeptide(L)' 'MIRNDRAIVWIIPNSSDAKRDKLDEFIVTIQELELMTGESIPVVEYLKLEKPEYSWVIPRGCNKV' A
#
# COMPACT_ATOMS: atom_id res chain seq x y z
N MET A 1 -3.73 -4.32 0.60
CA MET A 1 -4.41 -4.94 1.77
C MET A 1 -5.75 -4.25 1.95
N ILE A 2 -6.83 -5.00 2.17
CA ILE A 2 -8.16 -4.44 2.43
C ILE A 2 -8.61 -4.94 3.82
N ARG A 3 -9.04 -4.04 4.71
CA ARG A 3 -9.53 -4.39 6.06
C ARG A 3 -10.53 -3.35 6.56
N ASN A 4 -11.71 -3.79 6.99
CA ASN A 4 -12.77 -2.93 7.55
C ASN A 4 -13.03 -1.68 6.68
N ASP A 5 -13.31 -1.89 5.39
CA ASP A 5 -13.58 -0.81 4.42
C ASP A 5 -12.46 0.23 4.32
N ARG A 6 -11.20 -0.21 4.49
CA ARG A 6 -10.01 0.59 4.22
C ARG A 6 -9.07 -0.20 3.34
N ALA A 7 -8.42 0.48 2.42
CA ALA A 7 -7.39 -0.10 1.59
C ALA A 7 -6.05 0.60 1.80
N ILE A 8 -4.98 -0.17 1.67
CA ILE A 8 -3.61 0.36 1.57
C ILE A 8 -2.84 -0.45 0.55
N VAL A 9 -2.10 0.26 -0.29
CA VAL A 9 -1.33 -0.31 -1.40
C VAL A 9 0.06 0.30 -1.37
N TRP A 10 1.06 -0.53 -1.64
CA TRP A 10 2.46 -0.12 -1.77
C TRP A 10 3.01 -0.61 -3.10
N ILE A 11 3.84 0.20 -3.76
CA ILE A 11 4.70 -0.22 -4.88
C ILE A 11 6.14 -0.12 -4.39
N ILE A 12 6.71 -1.26 -4.03
CA ILE A 12 8.04 -1.33 -3.42
C ILE A 12 9.08 -1.57 -4.52
N PRO A 13 10.08 -0.70 -4.69
CA PRO A 13 11.13 -0.93 -5.67
C PRO A 13 11.95 -2.15 -5.28
N ASN A 14 12.36 -2.94 -6.27
CA ASN A 14 13.23 -4.10 -6.07
C ASN A 14 14.68 -3.65 -5.82
N SER A 15 14.93 -3.01 -4.67
CA SER A 15 16.22 -2.48 -4.23
C SER A 15 16.41 -2.73 -2.74
N SER A 16 17.66 -2.90 -2.31
CA SER A 16 18.05 -2.96 -0.89
C SER A 16 17.76 -1.67 -0.11
N ASP A 17 17.48 -0.57 -0.81
CA ASP A 17 17.11 0.70 -0.20
C ASP A 17 15.66 0.77 0.26
N ALA A 18 14.82 -0.19 -0.16
CA ALA A 18 13.43 -0.33 0.24
C ALA A 18 13.32 -0.89 1.67
N LYS A 19 13.67 -0.05 2.64
CA LYS A 19 13.70 -0.38 4.06
C LYS A 19 12.38 -0.02 4.75
N ARG A 20 12.16 -0.61 5.93
CA ARG A 20 10.93 -0.46 6.73
C ARG A 20 10.60 0.99 7.06
N ASP A 21 11.61 1.82 7.31
CA ASP A 21 11.48 3.25 7.63
C ASP A 21 11.02 4.08 6.44
N LYS A 22 11.10 3.56 5.22
CA LYS A 22 10.62 4.21 3.98
C LYS A 22 9.30 3.65 3.48
N LEU A 23 8.65 2.76 4.22
CA LEU A 23 7.44 2.08 3.75
C LEU A 23 6.33 3.07 3.36
N ASP A 24 6.21 4.17 4.10
CA ASP A 24 5.22 5.23 3.85
C ASP A 24 5.47 5.98 2.53
N GLU A 25 6.74 6.09 2.11
CA GLU A 25 7.13 6.72 0.84
C GLU A 25 6.63 5.92 -0.38
N PHE A 26 6.37 4.62 -0.19
CA PHE A 26 5.93 3.72 -1.26
C PHE A 26 4.41 3.57 -1.33
N ILE A 27 3.64 4.27 -0.49
CA ILE A 27 2.19 4.20 -0.51
C ILE A 27 1.67 4.81 -1.81
N VAL A 28 0.79 4.07 -2.48
CA VAL A 28 0.06 4.51 -3.67
C VAL A 28 -1.43 4.27 -3.48
N THR A 29 -2.23 4.88 -4.34
CA THR A 29 -3.66 4.58 -4.49
C THR A 29 -3.86 3.27 -5.25
N ILE A 30 -5.04 2.66 -5.11
CA ILE A 30 -5.42 1.53 -5.97
C ILE A 30 -5.55 2.01 -7.42
N GLN A 31 -6.05 3.23 -7.66
CA GLN A 31 -6.17 3.77 -9.02
C GLN A 31 -4.82 3.84 -9.74
N GLU A 32 -3.77 4.32 -9.07
CA GLU A 32 -2.39 4.32 -9.61
C GLU A 32 -1.92 2.89 -9.92
N LEU A 33 -2.19 1.93 -9.02
CA LEU A 33 -1.85 0.52 -9.24
C LEU A 33 -2.58 -0.05 -10.48
N GLU A 34 -3.88 0.18 -10.62
CA GLU A 34 -4.68 -0.28 -11.77
C GLU A 34 -4.14 0.33 -13.07
N LEU A 35 -3.80 1.64 -13.07
CA LEU A 35 -3.23 2.32 -14.24
C LEU A 35 -1.86 1.74 -14.63
N MET A 36 -1.02 1.40 -13.66
CA MET A 36 0.32 0.86 -13.92
C MET A 36 0.31 -0.60 -14.36
N THR A 37 -0.64 -1.39 -13.88
CA THR A 37 -0.69 -2.84 -14.15
C THR A 37 -1.65 -3.22 -15.26
N GLY A 38 -2.64 -2.36 -15.55
CA GLY A 38 -3.76 -2.68 -16.44
C GLY A 38 -4.80 -3.64 -15.81
N GLU A 39 -4.60 -4.01 -14.54
CA GLU A 39 -5.52 -4.87 -13.80
C GLU A 39 -6.62 -4.03 -13.15
N SER A 40 -7.81 -4.62 -12.97
CA SER A 40 -8.87 -3.99 -12.18
C SER A 40 -9.16 -4.77 -10.90
N ILE A 41 -9.17 -4.05 -9.78
CA ILE A 41 -9.43 -4.57 -8.46
C ILE A 41 -10.91 -4.28 -8.13
N PRO A 42 -11.73 -5.31 -7.84
CA PRO A 42 -13.17 -5.15 -7.61
C PRO A 42 -13.46 -4.61 -6.19
N VAL A 43 -13.19 -3.32 -5.99
CA VAL A 43 -13.53 -2.56 -4.77
C VAL A 43 -14.46 -1.40 -5.09
N VAL A 44 -15.14 -0.89 -4.08
CA VAL A 44 -15.94 0.33 -4.17
C VAL A 44 -15.07 1.52 -4.60
N GLU A 45 -15.61 2.37 -5.48
CA GLU A 45 -14.85 3.41 -6.17
C GLU A 45 -14.13 4.38 -5.22
N TYR A 46 -14.75 4.74 -4.09
CA TYR A 46 -14.12 5.67 -3.15
C TYR A 46 -12.80 5.12 -2.56
N LEU A 47 -12.68 3.80 -2.38
CA LEU A 47 -11.45 3.16 -1.92
C LEU A 47 -10.33 3.24 -2.97
N LYS A 48 -10.68 3.45 -4.24
CA LYS A 48 -9.67 3.56 -5.29
C LYS A 48 -8.84 4.84 -5.19
N LEU A 49 -9.46 5.89 -4.63
CA LEU A 49 -8.89 7.22 -4.47
C LEU A 49 -8.26 7.42 -3.08
N GLU A 50 -8.53 6.53 -2.12
CA GLU A 50 -7.94 6.64 -0.79
C GLU A 50 -6.42 6.43 -0.83
N LYS A 51 -5.70 7.39 -0.27
CA LYS A 51 -4.26 7.31 -0.01
C LYS A 51 -4.00 7.63 1.45
N PRO A 52 -3.78 6.63 2.32
CA PRO A 52 -3.41 6.90 3.69
C PRO A 52 -2.02 7.56 3.75
N GLU A 53 -1.84 8.52 4.65
CA GLU A 53 -0.55 9.20 4.85
C GLU A 53 0.50 8.27 5.49
N TYR A 54 0.04 7.29 6.28
CA TYR A 54 0.90 6.39 7.04
C TYR A 54 0.48 4.94 6.88
N SER A 55 1.48 4.06 6.84
CA SER A 55 1.29 2.62 6.88
C SER A 55 0.65 2.20 8.19
N TRP A 56 -0.16 1.14 8.12
CA TRP A 56 -0.74 0.59 9.34
C TRP A 56 0.34 0.02 10.25
N VAL A 57 0.10 0.17 11.56
CA VAL A 57 1.00 -0.33 12.59
C VAL A 57 1.36 -1.78 12.31
N ILE A 58 2.64 -2.04 12.06
CA ILE A 58 3.17 -3.38 11.90
C ILE A 58 3.02 -4.09 13.25
N PRO A 59 2.32 -5.25 13.31
CA PRO A 59 2.12 -5.98 14.56
C PRO A 59 3.44 -6.30 15.26
N ARG A 60 3.43 -6.28 16.60
CA ARG A 60 4.59 -6.66 17.42
C ARG A 60 5.03 -8.08 17.04
N GLY A 61 6.32 -8.28 16.76
CA GLY A 61 6.89 -9.57 16.33
C GLY A 61 7.15 -9.68 14.83
N CYS A 62 6.59 -8.78 14.00
CA CYS A 62 6.94 -8.62 12.58
C CYS A 62 8.09 -7.61 12.39
N ASN A 63 9.00 -7.52 13.37
CA ASN A 63 10.18 -6.65 13.39
C ASN A 63 11.49 -7.45 13.43
N LYS A 64 11.48 -8.70 12.95
CA LYS A 64 12.72 -9.47 12.82
C LYS A 64 13.61 -8.81 11.76
N VAL A 65 14.63 -8.12 12.26
CA VAL A 65 15.81 -7.67 11.51
C VAL A 65 16.71 -8.85 11.19
#